data_AF-A0A7Y7C9E2-F1
#
_entry.id   AF-A0A7Y7C9E2-F1
#
_cell.length_a   1.000
_cell.length_b   1.000
_cell.length_c   1.000
_cell.angle_alpha   90.00
_cell.angle_beta   90.00
_cell.angle_gamma   90.00
#
_symmetry.space_group_name_H-M   'P 1'
#
loop_
_entity.id
_entity.type
_entity.pdbx_description
1 polymer ?
#
loop_
_entity_poly.entity_id
_entity_poly.type
_entity_poly.pdbx_seq_one_letter_code
_entity_poly.pdbx_strand_id
1 'polypeptide(L)'
;MLVRNPPVAPRRPLSNSSETPTAERSNTAVPVRPNTQDTFARGTSATERTAKVGAAPAGDHGKLMNEYLTGARPPPADFEKVMGYKPYAIQTKHGQRMQDPHGSASAPGKIGPDKEFDPAAKTHDYGYDLLRYYDRKGTPLDGSARKAADALFRKDLFDYANDQKGFGDKLKFKTWAQIYATAVELNSRVQGYGPP
;
A
#
# COMPACT_ATOMS: atom_id res chain seq x y z
N MET A 1 -19.57 58.51 -1.51
CA MET A 1 -18.46 58.48 -2.49
C MET A 1 -18.53 57.15 -3.23
N LEU A 2 -18.84 57.21 -4.52
CA LEU A 2 -18.97 56.06 -5.43
C LEU A 2 -17.62 55.84 -6.12
N VAL A 3 -17.02 54.66 -5.99
CA VAL A 3 -15.85 54.26 -6.80
C VAL A 3 -16.33 53.24 -7.82
N ARG A 4 -16.28 53.63 -9.10
CA ARG A 4 -16.64 52.82 -10.27
C ARG A 4 -15.37 52.13 -10.81
N ASN A 5 -15.42 50.82 -11.06
CA ASN A 5 -14.43 50.13 -11.88
C ASN A 5 -14.80 50.22 -13.38
N PRO A 6 -13.84 50.41 -14.29
CA PRO A 6 -14.09 50.41 -15.74
C PRO A 6 -14.16 48.99 -16.35
N PRO A 7 -14.86 48.82 -17.49
CA PRO A 7 -15.10 47.52 -18.13
C PRO A 7 -13.96 47.08 -19.06
N VAL A 8 -13.72 45.76 -19.14
CA VAL A 8 -12.79 45.13 -20.10
C VAL A 8 -13.59 44.59 -21.29
N ALA A 9 -13.21 45.01 -22.51
CA ALA A 9 -13.82 44.62 -23.78
C ALA A 9 -13.25 43.30 -24.36
N PRO A 10 -13.98 42.57 -25.23
CA PRO A 10 -13.63 41.23 -25.70
C PRO A 10 -12.77 41.17 -27.00
N ARG A 11 -12.25 39.96 -27.24
CA ARG A 11 -11.27 39.50 -28.26
C ARG A 11 -11.53 39.88 -29.73
N ARG A 12 -10.45 39.92 -30.53
CA ARG A 12 -10.46 39.74 -31.99
C ARG A 12 -9.32 38.80 -32.45
N PRO A 13 -9.54 37.85 -33.38
CA PRO A 13 -8.50 37.00 -33.96
C PRO A 13 -7.97 37.59 -35.29
N LEU A 14 -6.72 37.28 -35.65
CA LEU A 14 -6.15 37.60 -36.97
C LEU A 14 -5.52 36.35 -37.61
N SER A 15 -6.26 35.79 -38.57
CA SER A 15 -5.91 35.37 -39.95
C SER A 15 -4.54 34.77 -40.30
N ASN A 16 -4.63 33.64 -41.02
CA ASN A 16 -3.65 32.94 -41.86
C ASN A 16 -2.93 33.83 -42.90
N SER A 17 -1.66 33.49 -43.18
CA SER A 17 -1.05 33.62 -44.52
C SER A 17 -0.13 32.42 -44.77
N SER A 18 -0.34 31.75 -45.91
CA SER A 18 0.51 30.72 -46.49
C SER A 18 1.65 31.36 -47.27
N GLU A 19 2.86 30.79 -47.24
CA GLU A 19 3.86 30.97 -48.31
C GLU A 19 4.93 29.86 -48.30
N THR A 20 5.13 29.25 -49.46
CA THR A 20 6.26 28.43 -49.95
C THR A 20 6.42 28.91 -51.41
N PRO A 21 7.60 28.92 -52.09
CA PRO A 21 8.63 27.88 -52.04
C PRO A 21 10.10 28.32 -52.31
N THR A 22 10.99 27.31 -52.39
CA THR A 22 12.11 27.15 -53.35
C THR A 22 13.54 27.12 -52.79
N ALA A 23 14.29 26.15 -53.32
CA ALA A 23 15.72 26.11 -53.62
C ALA A 23 16.65 25.28 -52.70
N GLU A 24 16.97 24.10 -53.24
CA GLU A 24 18.18 23.29 -53.10
C GLU A 24 19.46 24.05 -52.73
N ARG A 25 20.20 23.49 -51.75
CA ARG A 25 21.66 23.45 -51.81
C ARG A 25 22.16 22.09 -51.30
N SER A 26 22.77 21.34 -52.21
CA SER A 26 23.64 20.20 -51.95
C SER A 26 24.75 20.57 -50.96
N ASN A 27 25.06 19.68 -50.02
CA ASN A 27 26.43 19.50 -49.54
C ASN A 27 26.61 18.19 -48.76
N THR A 28 27.46 17.34 -49.36
CA THR A 28 28.49 16.53 -48.72
C THR A 28 28.05 15.36 -47.82
N ALA A 29 28.30 14.15 -48.34
CA ALA A 29 28.28 12.91 -47.58
C ALA A 29 29.22 12.98 -46.36
N VAL A 30 28.65 12.84 -45.16
CA VAL A 30 29.36 12.56 -43.92
C VAL A 30 29.56 11.04 -43.81
N PRO A 31 30.76 10.54 -43.48
CA PRO A 31 31.00 9.11 -43.35
C PRO A 31 30.23 8.53 -42.14
N VAL A 32 29.44 7.49 -42.41
CA VAL A 32 28.76 6.66 -41.40
C VAL A 32 29.82 6.04 -40.49
N ARG A 33 29.86 6.45 -39.23
CA ARG A 33 30.59 5.72 -38.19
C ARG A 33 29.85 4.41 -37.90
N PRO A 34 30.52 3.27 -37.75
CA PRO A 34 29.85 2.02 -37.43
C PRO A 34 29.17 2.15 -36.07
N ASN A 35 27.88 1.76 -36.01
CA ASN A 35 27.10 1.67 -34.79
C ASN A 35 27.86 0.86 -33.74
N THR A 36 28.42 1.55 -32.74
CA THR A 36 28.75 0.92 -31.47
C THR A 36 27.42 0.42 -30.91
N GLN A 37 27.21 -0.90 -30.89
CA GLN A 37 26.06 -1.46 -30.20
C GLN A 37 26.22 -1.12 -28.71
N ASP A 38 25.39 -0.21 -28.22
CA ASP A 38 25.27 0.05 -26.80
C ASP A 38 24.79 -1.22 -26.11
N THR A 39 25.69 -1.85 -25.36
CA THR A 39 25.45 -3.06 -24.55
C THR A 39 24.45 -2.83 -23.40
N PHE A 40 23.78 -1.68 -23.34
CA PHE A 40 22.76 -1.34 -22.34
C PHE A 40 21.33 -1.71 -22.76
N ALA A 41 21.12 -2.19 -23.99
CA ALA A 41 19.80 -2.62 -24.47
C ALA A 41 19.43 -4.07 -24.12
N ARG A 42 20.18 -4.75 -23.24
CA ARG A 42 19.74 -6.01 -22.61
C ARG A 42 19.04 -5.71 -21.28
N GLY A 43 18.07 -4.81 -21.32
CA GLY A 43 17.19 -4.48 -20.20
C GLY A 43 15.76 -4.73 -20.63
N THR A 44 15.12 -5.72 -20.01
CA THR A 44 13.68 -6.02 -19.99
C THR A 44 12.77 -5.02 -20.74
N SER A 45 12.03 -5.52 -21.73
CA SER A 45 11.18 -4.73 -22.63
C SER A 45 10.16 -3.87 -21.86
N ALA A 46 9.71 -2.77 -22.46
CA ALA A 46 8.71 -1.87 -21.87
C ALA A 46 7.42 -2.60 -21.41
N THR A 47 7.10 -3.74 -22.02
CA THR A 47 6.02 -4.66 -21.66
C THR A 47 6.21 -5.32 -20.29
N GLU A 48 7.45 -5.55 -19.83
CA GLU A 48 7.75 -6.03 -18.47
C GLU A 48 7.65 -4.92 -17.42
N ARG A 49 7.79 -3.65 -17.82
CA ARG A 49 7.58 -2.50 -16.93
C ARG A 49 6.10 -2.26 -16.65
N THR A 50 5.23 -2.47 -17.63
CA THR A 50 3.77 -2.32 -17.47
C THR A 50 3.11 -3.53 -16.79
N ALA A 51 3.70 -4.73 -16.87
CA ALA A 51 3.19 -5.93 -16.20
C ALA A 51 3.40 -5.96 -14.66
N LYS A 52 4.12 -4.99 -14.07
CA LYS A 52 4.60 -5.05 -12.68
C LYS A 52 3.92 -4.11 -11.68
N VAL A 53 2.88 -3.38 -12.07
CA VAL A 53 2.10 -2.59 -11.10
C VAL A 53 1.33 -3.58 -10.22
N GLY A 54 1.79 -3.75 -8.98
CA GLY A 54 1.12 -4.58 -7.98
C GLY A 54 1.59 -6.03 -7.86
N ALA A 55 2.67 -6.42 -8.53
CA ALA A 55 3.29 -7.73 -8.29
C ALA A 55 3.99 -7.76 -6.92
N ALA A 56 3.98 -8.91 -6.25
CA ALA A 56 4.73 -9.11 -5.02
C ALA A 56 6.23 -8.90 -5.28
N PRO A 57 6.88 -8.01 -4.51
CA PRO A 57 8.34 -7.90 -4.52
C PRO A 57 8.97 -9.23 -4.10
N ALA A 58 10.01 -9.66 -4.82
CA ALA A 58 10.81 -10.80 -4.38
C ALA A 58 11.51 -10.50 -3.04
N GLY A 59 11.72 -11.54 -2.23
CA GLY A 59 12.46 -11.45 -0.97
C GLY A 59 11.66 -11.98 0.23
N ASP A 60 11.98 -11.48 1.41
CA ASP A 60 11.31 -11.85 2.67
C ASP A 60 9.93 -11.20 2.75
N HIS A 61 8.88 -11.99 2.53
CA HIS A 61 7.49 -11.52 2.58
C HIS A 61 7.02 -11.18 4.00
N GLY A 62 7.65 -11.71 5.04
CA GLY A 62 7.40 -11.32 6.44
C GLY A 62 7.93 -9.92 6.74
N LYS A 63 9.15 -9.59 6.27
CA LYS A 63 9.69 -8.22 6.33
C LYS A 63 8.84 -7.26 5.51
N LEU A 64 8.48 -7.66 4.29
CA LEU A 64 7.59 -6.88 3.41
C LEU A 64 6.27 -6.54 4.11
N MET A 65 5.62 -7.53 4.74
CA MET A 65 4.38 -7.35 5.47
C MET A 65 4.56 -6.30 6.58
N ASN A 66 5.60 -6.42 7.40
CA ASN A 66 5.86 -5.45 8.47
C ASN A 66 6.07 -4.03 7.93
N GLU A 67 6.76 -3.86 6.81
CA GLU A 67 6.94 -2.54 6.19
C GLU A 67 5.61 -1.90 5.79
N TYR A 68 4.69 -2.68 5.20
CA TYR A 68 3.34 -2.20 4.90
C TYR A 68 2.57 -1.86 6.17
N LEU A 69 2.55 -2.76 7.15
CA LEU A 69 1.77 -2.59 8.38
C LEU A 69 2.25 -1.42 9.24
N THR A 70 3.54 -1.09 9.18
CA THR A 70 4.13 0.04 9.93
C THR A 70 4.18 1.35 9.15
N GLY A 71 3.75 1.36 7.89
CA GLY A 71 3.79 2.54 7.02
C GLY A 71 5.18 2.87 6.47
N ALA A 72 6.21 2.07 6.79
CA ALA A 72 7.54 2.21 6.17
C ALA A 72 7.51 2.00 4.66
N ARG A 73 6.46 1.33 4.16
CA ARG A 73 6.15 1.19 2.74
C ARG A 73 4.70 1.66 2.48
N PRO A 74 4.47 2.53 1.49
CA PRO A 74 3.11 2.96 1.13
C PRO A 74 2.30 1.77 0.56
N PRO A 75 0.96 1.79 0.66
CA PRO A 75 0.12 0.76 0.04
C PRO A 75 0.42 0.59 -1.46
N PRO A 76 0.22 -0.61 -2.04
CA PRO A 76 0.33 -0.82 -3.48
C PRO A 76 -0.51 0.21 -4.26
N ALA A 77 0.01 0.73 -5.37
CA ALA A 77 -0.57 1.89 -6.05
C ALA A 77 -2.02 1.67 -6.54
N ASP A 78 -2.37 0.44 -6.91
CA ASP A 78 -3.72 0.03 -7.33
C ASP A 78 -4.48 -0.72 -6.23
N PHE A 79 -4.00 -0.70 -4.97
CA PHE A 79 -4.66 -1.37 -3.85
C PHE A 79 -6.11 -0.90 -3.69
N GLU A 80 -6.35 0.41 -3.70
CA GLU A 80 -7.71 0.97 -3.57
C GLU A 80 -8.64 0.50 -4.69
N LYS A 81 -8.12 0.38 -5.92
CA LYS A 81 -8.89 -0.13 -7.06
C LYS A 81 -9.24 -1.62 -6.90
N VAL A 82 -8.36 -2.41 -6.28
CA VAL A 82 -8.51 -3.87 -6.15
C VAL A 82 -9.28 -4.27 -4.88
N MET A 83 -9.09 -3.54 -3.79
CA MET A 83 -9.65 -3.84 -2.47
C MET A 83 -10.84 -2.95 -2.11
N GLY A 84 -11.03 -1.82 -2.80
CA GLY A 84 -12.22 -0.96 -2.66
C GLY A 84 -12.14 0.08 -1.54
N TYR A 85 -10.98 0.23 -0.90
CA TYR A 85 -10.76 1.25 0.13
C TYR A 85 -9.32 1.76 0.13
N LYS A 86 -9.12 2.94 0.72
CA LYS A 86 -7.78 3.52 0.96
C LYS A 86 -7.35 3.27 2.40
N PRO A 87 -6.26 2.52 2.65
CA PRO A 87 -5.69 2.39 3.98
C PRO A 87 -5.23 3.75 4.52
N TYR A 88 -5.30 3.94 5.83
CA TYR A 88 -4.84 5.16 6.48
C TYR A 88 -3.85 4.86 7.60
N ALA A 89 -2.96 5.82 7.86
CA ALA A 89 -1.98 5.72 8.92
C ALA A 89 -2.55 6.28 10.22
N ILE A 90 -2.26 5.60 11.33
CA ILE A 90 -2.40 6.15 12.69
C ILE A 90 -1.07 6.16 13.40
N GLN A 91 -0.89 7.10 14.32
CA GLN A 91 0.23 7.11 15.25
C GLN A 91 -0.20 6.45 16.56
N THR A 92 0.46 5.35 16.94
CA THR A 92 0.32 4.75 18.26
C THR A 92 1.50 5.14 19.15
N LYS A 93 1.43 4.83 20.45
CA LYS A 93 2.58 4.95 21.37
C LYS A 93 3.77 4.06 20.96
N HIS A 94 3.50 2.99 20.21
CA HIS A 94 4.45 1.95 19.79
C HIS A 94 4.81 2.06 18.29
N GLY A 95 4.62 3.25 17.72
CA GLY A 95 4.92 3.57 16.33
C GLY A 95 3.69 3.70 15.42
N GLN A 96 3.94 3.99 14.15
CA GLN A 96 2.90 4.11 13.14
C GLN A 96 2.30 2.74 12.79
N ARG A 97 0.99 2.72 12.47
CA ARG A 97 0.27 1.56 11.93
C ARG A 97 -0.59 1.98 10.75
N MET A 98 -0.66 1.13 9.72
CA MET A 98 -1.60 1.26 8.61
C MET A 98 -2.86 0.43 8.89
N GLN A 99 -4.04 0.99 8.62
CA GLN A 99 -5.32 0.39 9.00
C GLN A 99 -6.29 0.28 7.83
N ASP A 100 -7.10 -0.78 7.87
CA ASP A 100 -8.36 -0.89 7.14
C ASP A 100 -9.45 -0.05 7.86
N PRO A 101 -10.06 0.96 7.21
CA PRO A 101 -11.16 1.74 7.79
C PRO A 101 -12.43 0.94 8.07
N HIS A 102 -12.59 -0.22 7.45
CA HIS A 102 -13.75 -1.10 7.59
C HIS A 102 -13.46 -2.31 8.49
N GLY A 103 -12.19 -2.53 8.86
CA GLY A 103 -11.78 -3.58 9.76
C GLY A 103 -12.37 -3.41 11.15
N SER A 104 -12.45 -4.50 11.91
CA SER A 104 -12.94 -4.44 13.29
C SER A 104 -12.52 -5.64 14.10
N ALA A 105 -12.31 -5.43 15.39
CA ALA A 105 -12.09 -6.54 16.30
C ALA A 105 -13.39 -7.37 16.42
N SER A 106 -13.25 -8.68 16.26
CA SER A 106 -14.34 -9.62 16.53
C SER A 106 -13.98 -10.48 17.74
N ALA A 107 -14.65 -10.25 18.86
CA ALA A 107 -14.55 -11.12 20.03
C ALA A 107 -15.15 -12.50 19.75
N PRO A 108 -14.49 -13.57 20.18
CA PRO A 108 -15.14 -14.87 20.35
C PRO A 108 -16.40 -14.69 21.21
N GLY A 109 -17.56 -14.99 20.64
CA GLY A 109 -18.85 -14.89 21.34
C GLY A 109 -19.30 -13.48 21.74
N LYS A 110 -18.71 -12.40 21.18
CA LYS A 110 -19.08 -10.98 21.47
C LYS A 110 -18.89 -10.53 22.94
N ILE A 111 -18.04 -11.21 23.70
CA ILE A 111 -17.82 -10.93 25.15
C ILE A 111 -16.44 -10.27 25.42
N GLY A 112 -15.71 -9.88 24.37
CA GLY A 112 -14.34 -9.38 24.47
C GLY A 112 -14.20 -7.85 24.37
N PRO A 113 -12.96 -7.34 24.57
CA PRO A 113 -12.63 -5.91 24.50
C PRO A 113 -12.53 -5.43 23.04
N ASP A 114 -13.64 -5.49 22.32
CA ASP A 114 -13.69 -5.20 20.88
C ASP A 114 -13.26 -3.76 20.59
N LYS A 115 -13.75 -2.79 21.36
CA LYS A 115 -13.44 -1.37 21.14
C LYS A 115 -11.98 -1.07 21.41
N GLU A 116 -11.42 -1.68 22.43
CA GLU A 116 -10.03 -1.48 22.85
C GLU A 116 -9.04 -2.13 21.88
N PHE A 117 -9.41 -3.27 21.29
CA PHE A 117 -8.57 -3.99 20.33
C PHE A 117 -8.85 -3.60 18.87
N ASP A 118 -9.89 -2.80 18.61
CA ASP A 118 -10.27 -2.32 17.28
C ASP A 118 -9.08 -1.74 16.48
N PRO A 119 -8.20 -0.89 17.05
CA PRO A 119 -7.06 -0.36 16.28
C PRO A 119 -6.06 -1.44 15.86
N ALA A 120 -5.82 -2.45 16.71
CA ALA A 120 -4.93 -3.56 16.39
C ALA A 120 -5.57 -4.46 15.33
N ALA A 121 -6.87 -4.74 15.45
CA ALA A 121 -7.62 -5.54 14.49
C ALA A 121 -7.66 -4.90 13.11
N LYS A 122 -7.92 -3.59 13.00
CA LYS A 122 -7.87 -2.87 11.72
C LYS A 122 -6.51 -2.93 11.03
N THR A 123 -5.43 -2.98 11.80
CA THR A 123 -4.06 -3.15 11.27
C THR A 123 -3.87 -4.58 10.76
N HIS A 124 -4.37 -5.56 11.51
CA HIS A 124 -4.32 -6.98 11.15
C HIS A 124 -5.13 -7.29 9.88
N ASP A 125 -6.34 -6.73 9.79
CA ASP A 125 -7.23 -6.85 8.63
C ASP A 125 -6.57 -6.26 7.38
N TYR A 126 -5.91 -5.10 7.49
CA TYR A 126 -5.11 -4.56 6.38
C TYR A 126 -4.00 -5.52 5.93
N GLY A 127 -3.33 -6.20 6.87
CA GLY A 127 -2.35 -7.25 6.56
C GLY A 127 -2.96 -8.42 5.80
N TYR A 128 -4.15 -8.87 6.20
CA TYR A 128 -4.88 -9.92 5.50
C TYR A 128 -5.35 -9.50 4.11
N ASP A 129 -5.74 -8.23 3.96
CA ASP A 129 -6.09 -7.67 2.67
C ASP A 129 -4.90 -7.55 1.72
N LEU A 130 -3.69 -7.33 2.23
CA LEU A 130 -2.48 -7.43 1.42
C LEU A 130 -2.25 -8.86 0.91
N LEU A 131 -2.49 -9.89 1.75
CA LEU A 131 -2.41 -11.29 1.30
C LEU A 131 -3.41 -11.56 0.17
N ARG A 132 -4.68 -11.14 0.34
CA ARG A 132 -5.73 -11.28 -0.68
C ARG A 132 -5.42 -10.49 -1.94
N TYR A 133 -4.90 -9.28 -1.79
CA TYR A 133 -4.51 -8.42 -2.91
C TYR A 133 -3.46 -9.13 -3.77
N TYR A 134 -2.38 -9.63 -3.17
CA TYR A 134 -1.30 -10.28 -3.91
C TYR A 134 -1.70 -11.62 -4.53
N ASP A 135 -2.61 -12.34 -3.88
CA ASP A 135 -3.24 -13.53 -4.45
C ASP A 135 -4.07 -13.18 -5.71
N ARG A 136 -4.94 -12.16 -5.64
CA ARG A 136 -5.71 -11.67 -6.80
C ARG A 136 -4.83 -11.18 -7.95
N LYS A 137 -3.63 -10.68 -7.66
CA LYS A 137 -2.65 -10.23 -8.64
C LYS A 137 -1.85 -11.38 -9.27
N GLY A 138 -2.05 -12.62 -8.80
CA GLY A 138 -1.36 -13.81 -9.31
C GLY A 138 0.08 -13.95 -8.78
N THR A 139 0.42 -13.22 -7.72
CA THR A 139 1.75 -13.26 -7.10
C THR A 139 1.59 -13.40 -5.57
N PRO A 140 1.06 -14.54 -5.08
CA PRO A 140 0.73 -14.69 -3.67
C PRO A 140 1.98 -14.54 -2.80
N LEU A 141 1.81 -13.88 -1.64
CA LEU A 141 2.84 -13.87 -0.61
C LEU A 141 2.89 -15.24 0.07
N ASP A 142 4.08 -15.68 0.44
CA ASP A 142 4.23 -16.92 1.21
C ASP A 142 3.77 -16.76 2.67
N GLY A 143 3.66 -17.88 3.38
CA GLY A 143 3.13 -17.92 4.74
C GLY A 143 3.90 -17.10 5.79
N SER A 144 5.13 -16.64 5.50
CA SER A 144 5.86 -15.71 6.37
C SER A 144 5.16 -14.36 6.48
N ALA A 145 4.46 -13.90 5.43
CA ALA A 145 3.69 -12.66 5.46
C ALA A 145 2.52 -12.76 6.44
N ARG A 146 1.75 -13.85 6.40
CA ARG A 146 0.65 -14.06 7.35
C ARG A 146 1.15 -14.16 8.79
N LYS A 147 2.24 -14.91 9.02
CA LYS A 147 2.87 -15.00 10.33
C LYS A 147 3.34 -13.64 10.85
N ALA A 148 3.87 -12.78 9.99
CA ALA A 148 4.27 -11.43 10.35
C ALA A 148 3.08 -10.56 10.75
N ALA A 149 1.97 -10.62 10.00
CA ALA A 149 0.73 -9.92 10.35
C ALA A 149 0.18 -10.40 11.71
N ASP A 150 0.08 -11.71 11.92
CA ASP A 150 -0.40 -12.31 13.17
C ASP A 150 0.51 -11.95 14.36
N ALA A 151 1.83 -11.91 14.15
CA ALA A 151 2.81 -11.54 15.17
C ALA A 151 2.71 -10.06 15.56
N LEU A 152 2.53 -9.15 14.59
CA LEU A 152 2.33 -7.74 14.88
C LEU A 152 0.99 -7.50 15.60
N PHE A 153 -0.07 -8.19 15.18
CA PHE A 153 -1.36 -8.14 15.88
C PHE A 153 -1.21 -8.57 17.35
N ARG A 154 -0.60 -9.74 17.60
CA ARG A 154 -0.30 -10.21 18.96
C ARG A 154 0.48 -9.15 19.74
N LYS A 155 1.53 -8.57 19.16
CA LYS A 155 2.34 -7.53 19.80
C LYS A 155 1.47 -6.34 20.20
N ASP A 156 0.68 -5.78 19.28
CA ASP A 156 -0.13 -4.60 19.53
C ASP A 156 -1.20 -4.84 20.63
N LEU A 157 -1.76 -6.06 20.72
CA LEU A 157 -2.66 -6.44 21.81
C LEU A 157 -1.96 -6.45 23.18
N PHE A 158 -0.76 -7.03 23.25
CA PHE A 158 0.02 -7.07 24.50
C PHE A 158 0.57 -5.70 24.88
N ASP A 159 0.93 -4.87 23.90
CA ASP A 159 1.34 -3.48 24.11
C ASP A 159 0.19 -2.67 24.72
N TYR A 160 -1.03 -2.78 24.17
CA TYR A 160 -2.22 -2.17 24.77
C TYR A 160 -2.45 -2.63 26.22
N ALA A 161 -2.32 -3.94 26.47
CA ALA A 161 -2.52 -4.50 27.79
C ALA A 161 -1.46 -4.01 28.80
N ASN A 162 -0.21 -3.83 28.37
CA ASN A 162 0.88 -3.33 29.20
C ASN A 162 0.76 -1.84 29.53
N ASP A 163 0.16 -1.05 28.63
CA ASP A 163 -0.07 0.39 28.79
C ASP A 163 -1.15 0.76 29.81
N GLN A 164 -1.91 -0.22 30.31
CA GLN A 164 -2.97 0.02 31.28
C GLN A 164 -2.40 0.43 32.63
N LYS A 165 -3.07 1.33 33.37
CA LYS A 165 -2.54 1.86 34.63
C LYS A 165 -2.74 0.90 35.81
N GLY A 166 -3.87 0.19 35.86
CA GLY A 166 -4.22 -0.70 36.96
C GLY A 166 -3.74 -2.13 36.76
N PHE A 167 -3.32 -2.79 37.85
CA PHE A 167 -2.93 -4.21 37.80
C PHE A 167 -4.07 -5.11 37.30
N GLY A 168 -5.30 -4.86 37.74
CA GLY A 168 -6.50 -5.58 37.30
C GLY A 168 -6.73 -5.46 35.79
N ASP A 169 -6.64 -4.25 35.24
CA ASP A 169 -6.80 -4.01 33.80
C ASP A 169 -5.67 -4.66 33.00
N LYS A 170 -4.41 -4.52 33.45
CA LYS A 170 -3.27 -5.22 32.81
C LYS A 170 -3.53 -6.72 32.70
N LEU A 171 -3.99 -7.36 33.79
CA LEU A 171 -4.29 -8.79 33.80
C LEU A 171 -5.47 -9.14 32.88
N LYS A 172 -6.55 -8.35 32.93
CA LYS A 172 -7.74 -8.51 32.07
C LYS A 172 -7.35 -8.47 30.59
N PHE A 173 -6.67 -7.41 30.16
CA PHE A 173 -6.33 -7.23 28.75
C PHE A 173 -5.24 -8.19 28.30
N LYS A 174 -4.30 -8.61 29.16
CA LYS A 174 -3.35 -9.69 28.82
C LYS A 174 -4.04 -11.02 28.56
N THR A 175 -5.05 -11.33 29.38
CA THR A 175 -5.85 -12.55 29.21
C THR A 175 -6.57 -12.53 27.86
N TRP A 176 -7.24 -11.42 27.53
CA TRP A 176 -7.90 -11.26 26.25
C TRP A 176 -6.92 -11.23 25.07
N ALA A 177 -5.77 -10.56 25.20
CA ALA A 177 -4.72 -10.54 24.18
C ALA A 177 -4.26 -11.97 23.85
N GLN A 178 -4.08 -12.82 24.86
CA GLN A 178 -3.74 -14.22 24.67
C GLN A 178 -4.84 -14.98 23.94
N ILE A 179 -6.12 -14.78 24.29
CA ILE A 179 -7.26 -15.44 23.65
C ILE A 179 -7.32 -15.08 22.16
N TYR A 180 -7.31 -13.79 21.81
CA TYR A 180 -7.36 -13.34 20.42
C TYR A 180 -6.17 -13.85 19.61
N ALA A 181 -4.96 -13.71 20.14
CA ALA A 181 -3.75 -14.17 19.44
C ALA A 181 -3.78 -15.69 19.21
N THR A 182 -4.26 -16.47 20.19
CA THR A 182 -4.37 -17.93 20.04
C THR A 182 -5.43 -18.30 19.01
N ALA A 183 -6.59 -17.63 19.02
CA ALA A 183 -7.67 -17.87 18.05
C ALA A 183 -7.20 -17.61 16.61
N VAL A 184 -6.52 -16.48 16.39
CA VAL A 184 -5.94 -16.13 15.09
C VAL A 184 -4.88 -17.15 14.67
N GLU A 185 -3.95 -17.51 15.57
CA GLU A 185 -2.90 -18.47 15.25
C GLU A 185 -3.46 -19.85 14.88
N LEU A 186 -4.47 -20.34 15.59
CA LEU A 186 -5.16 -21.58 15.25
C LEU A 186 -5.85 -21.49 13.89
N ASN A 187 -6.56 -20.39 13.61
CA ASN A 187 -7.19 -20.18 12.32
C ASN A 187 -6.16 -20.12 11.18
N SER A 188 -5.03 -19.45 11.38
CA SER A 188 -3.92 -19.40 10.43
C SER A 188 -3.33 -20.77 10.15
N ARG A 189 -3.19 -21.63 11.17
CA ARG A 189 -2.74 -23.02 10.99
C ARG A 189 -3.73 -23.84 10.17
N VAL A 190 -5.02 -23.73 10.45
CA VAL A 190 -6.09 -24.43 9.69
C VAL A 190 -6.07 -24.01 8.22
N GLN A 191 -5.77 -22.75 7.93
CA GLN A 191 -5.70 -22.19 6.58
C GLN A 191 -4.31 -22.32 5.92
N GLY A 192 -3.38 -23.08 6.52
CA GLY A 192 -2.04 -23.31 5.96
C GLY A 192 -1.21 -22.03 5.79
N TYR A 193 -1.53 -20.97 6.55
CA TYR A 193 -0.93 -19.64 6.46
C TYR A 193 -1.13 -18.91 5.11
N GLY A 194 -2.10 -19.33 4.29
CA GLY A 194 -2.45 -18.66 3.02
C GLY A 194 -3.29 -17.38 3.21
N PRO A 195 -3.80 -16.79 2.12
CA PRO A 195 -4.82 -15.74 2.20
C PRO A 195 -6.10 -16.24 2.88
N PRO A 196 -6.72 -15.45 3.79
CA PRO A 196 -7.97 -15.79 4.45
C PRO A 196 -9.23 -15.44 3.66
#